data_AF-W9WUR0-F1
#
_entry.id   AF-W9WUR0-F1
#
_cell.length_a   1.000
_cell.length_b   1.000
_cell.length_c   1.000
_cell.angle_alpha   90.00
_cell.angle_beta   90.00
_cell.angle_gamma   90.00
#
_symmetry.space_group_name_H-M   'P 1'
#
loop_
_entity.id
_entity.type
_entity.pdbx_description
1 polymer ?
#
loop_
_entity_poly.entity_id
_entity_poly.type
_entity_poly.pdbx_seq_one_letter_code
_entity_poly.pdbx_strand_id
1 'polypeptide(L)'
;MEPKPNIAILGAAGLANLDGRPFTGSAAQFLRNEVQWLNEPRKVIWCLHDESAIKPYRVDTQAATDLVHSETKSRVWMLKPGTLYQLFD
;
A
#
# COMPACT_ATOMS: atom_id res chain seq x y z
N MET A 1 8.33 8.24 -11.41
CA MET A 1 7.92 7.02 -12.12
C MET A 1 6.79 7.38 -13.07
N GLU A 2 6.60 6.64 -14.16
CA GLU A 2 5.36 6.67 -14.94
C GLU A 2 4.80 5.24 -14.97
N PRO A 3 3.47 5.04 -14.87
CA PRO A 3 2.40 6.06 -14.86
C PRO A 3 2.21 6.80 -13.52
N LYS A 4 1.42 7.88 -13.54
CA LYS A 4 0.93 8.63 -12.35
C LYS A 4 -0.58 8.39 -12.15
N PRO A 5 -0.99 7.28 -11.51
CA PRO A 5 -2.39 6.93 -11.40
C PRO A 5 -3.15 7.82 -10.42
N ASN A 6 -4.47 7.94 -10.59
CA ASN A 6 -5.35 8.56 -9.59
C ASN A 6 -5.69 7.58 -8.44
N ILE A 7 -5.60 6.28 -8.70
CA ILE A 7 -5.89 5.19 -7.76
C ILE A 7 -4.78 4.14 -7.87
N ALA A 8 -4.18 3.75 -6.76
CA ALA A 8 -3.18 2.68 -6.72
C ALA A 8 -3.63 1.54 -5.79
N ILE A 9 -3.49 0.30 -6.26
CA ILE A 9 -3.65 -0.91 -5.45
C ILE A 9 -2.25 -1.48 -5.22
N LEU A 10 -1.79 -1.50 -3.97
CA LEU A 10 -0.43 -1.83 -3.61
C LEU A 10 -0.38 -3.02 -2.65
N GLY A 11 0.51 -3.97 -2.94
CA GLY A 11 0.68 -5.19 -2.13
C GLY A 11 1.42 -4.91 -0.84
N ALA A 12 0.75 -5.06 0.30
CA ALA A 12 1.31 -4.90 1.63
C ALA A 12 1.60 -6.27 2.27
N ALA A 13 2.41 -7.09 1.60
CA ALA A 13 2.63 -8.50 1.93
C ALA A 13 3.79 -8.77 2.92
N GLY A 14 4.43 -7.74 3.46
CA GLY A 14 5.54 -7.86 4.42
C GLY A 14 6.85 -7.25 3.90
N LEU A 15 7.94 -8.01 3.96
CA LEU A 15 9.28 -7.52 3.61
C LEU A 15 9.35 -7.09 2.13
N ALA A 16 9.85 -5.87 1.92
CA ALA A 16 9.95 -5.27 0.60
C ALA A 16 11.28 -5.57 -0.08
N ASN A 17 11.24 -5.69 -1.40
CA ASN A 17 12.41 -5.68 -2.25
C ASN A 17 12.32 -4.50 -3.22
N LEU A 18 13.43 -3.78 -3.40
CA LEU A 18 13.60 -2.77 -4.43
C LEU A 18 14.56 -3.30 -5.48
N ASP A 19 14.11 -3.42 -6.74
CA ASP A 19 14.91 -3.93 -7.86
C ASP A 19 15.58 -5.29 -7.56
N GLY A 20 14.83 -6.19 -6.92
CA GLY A 20 15.28 -7.53 -6.55
C GLY A 20 16.20 -7.61 -5.33
N ARG A 21 16.44 -6.49 -4.63
CA ARG A 21 17.26 -6.45 -3.41
C ARG A 21 16.41 -6.12 -2.19
N PRO A 22 16.72 -6.68 -1.00
CA PRO A 22 16.05 -6.29 0.24
C PRO A 22 16.10 -4.78 0.45
N PHE A 23 14.95 -4.18 0.73
CA PHE A 23 14.88 -2.76 1.01
C PHE A 23 15.47 -2.45 2.40
N THR A 24 16.33 -1.42 2.49
CA THR A 24 16.86 -0.94 3.76
C THR A 24 15.85 0.01 4.42
N GLY A 25 15.08 -0.52 5.36
CA GLY A 25 14.04 0.22 6.09
C GLY A 25 12.90 -0.70 6.51
N SER A 26 11.77 -0.12 6.90
CA SER A 26 10.56 -0.88 7.21
C SER A 26 9.67 -1.07 5.98
N ALA A 27 8.82 -2.10 6.00
CA ALA A 27 7.77 -2.30 4.97
C ALA A 27 6.84 -1.07 4.85
N ALA A 28 6.54 -0.43 5.98
CA ALA A 28 5.73 0.79 6.02
C ALA A 28 6.42 1.96 5.31
N GLN A 29 7.73 2.14 5.51
CA GLN A 29 8.51 3.15 4.78
C GLN A 29 8.53 2.85 3.28
N PHE A 30 8.65 1.58 2.89
CA PHE A 30 8.63 1.20 1.47
C PHE A 30 7.30 1.52 0.80
N LEU A 31 6.17 1.12 1.40
CA LEU A 31 4.84 1.42 0.85
C LEU A 31 4.59 2.92 0.74
N ARG A 32 5.03 3.72 1.71
CA ARG A 32 5.01 5.19 1.62
C ARG A 32 5.85 5.68 0.44
N ASN A 33 7.05 5.14 0.25
CA ASN A 33 7.91 5.53 -0.87
C ASN A 33 7.27 5.17 -2.21
N GLU A 34 6.63 4.01 -2.35
CA GLU A 34 5.88 3.65 -3.57
C GLU A 34 4.78 4.66 -3.88
N VAL A 35 4.02 5.08 -2.87
CA VAL A 35 3.00 6.13 -3.02
C VAL A 35 3.63 7.44 -3.51
N GLN A 36 4.78 7.86 -2.95
CA GLN A 36 5.49 9.06 -3.39
C GLN A 36 6.05 8.91 -4.83
N TRP A 37 6.61 7.76 -5.18
CA TRP A 37 7.15 7.48 -6.51
C TRP A 37 6.10 7.48 -7.61
N LEU A 38 4.87 7.05 -7.26
CA LEU A 38 3.67 7.11 -8.10
C LEU A 38 3.01 8.50 -8.12
N ASN A 39 3.68 9.53 -7.58
CA ASN A 39 3.22 10.91 -7.54
C ASN A 39 1.91 11.08 -6.74
N GLU A 40 1.84 10.42 -5.57
CA GLU A 40 0.79 10.58 -4.56
C GLU A 40 -0.63 10.39 -5.13
N PRO A 41 -0.98 9.17 -5.61
CA PRO A 41 -2.31 8.85 -6.09
C PRO A 41 -3.38 9.24 -5.06
N ARG A 42 -4.49 9.84 -5.50
CA ARG A 42 -5.56 10.32 -4.61
C ARG A 42 -6.07 9.21 -3.69
N LYS A 43 -6.24 8.00 -4.22
CA LYS A 43 -6.70 6.82 -3.47
C LYS A 43 -5.62 5.73 -3.48
N VAL A 44 -5.32 5.17 -2.31
CA VAL A 44 -4.44 4.01 -2.16
C VAL A 44 -5.24 2.87 -1.52
N ILE A 45 -5.10 1.66 -2.02
CA ILE A 45 -5.75 0.47 -1.49
C ILE A 45 -4.67 -0.57 -1.19
N TRP A 46 -4.62 -1.07 0.03
CA TRP A 46 -3.75 -2.18 0.38
C TRP A 46 -4.36 -3.51 -0.09
N CYS A 47 -3.53 -4.40 -0.63
CA CYS A 47 -3.90 -5.79 -0.92
C CYS A 47 -2.85 -6.76 -0.35
N LEU A 48 -3.16 -8.06 -0.33
CA LEU A 48 -2.26 -9.13 0.14
C LEU A 48 -1.81 -9.02 1.61
N HIS A 49 -2.56 -8.31 2.45
CA HIS A 49 -2.28 -8.15 3.89
C HIS A 49 -3.23 -8.97 4.79
N ASP A 50 -4.22 -9.63 4.18
CA ASP A 50 -5.26 -10.39 4.85
C ASP A 50 -4.73 -11.64 5.56
N GLU A 51 -5.66 -12.37 6.19
CA GLU A 51 -5.37 -13.67 6.78
C GLU A 51 -4.92 -14.68 5.71
N SER A 52 -3.85 -15.41 6.01
CA SER A 52 -3.24 -16.39 5.12
C SER A 52 -2.84 -17.64 5.91
N ALA A 53 -2.64 -18.75 5.18
CA ALA A 53 -2.27 -20.04 5.77
C ALA A 53 -0.77 -20.14 6.11
N ILE A 54 0.03 -19.12 5.80
CA ILE A 54 1.50 -19.12 5.93
C ILE A 54 1.93 -17.92 6.75
N LYS A 55 2.93 -18.07 7.63
CA LYS A 55 3.48 -16.97 8.43
C LYS A 55 3.87 -15.78 7.54
N PRO A 56 3.58 -14.52 7.94
CA PRO A 56 3.12 -14.10 9.28
C PRO A 56 1.61 -14.28 9.56
N TYR A 57 0.87 -15.03 8.72
CA TYR A 57 -0.57 -15.27 8.78
C TYR A 57 -1.43 -14.03 8.58
N ARG A 58 -0.96 -12.83 8.90
CA ARG A 58 -1.59 -11.55 8.60
C ARG A 58 -0.52 -10.45 8.60
N VAL A 59 -0.72 -9.39 7.82
CA VAL A 59 0.14 -8.20 7.85
C VAL A 59 -0.65 -7.02 8.40
N ASP A 60 -0.11 -6.35 9.41
CA ASP A 60 -0.67 -5.11 9.93
C ASP A 60 -0.19 -3.93 9.08
N THR A 61 -1.14 -3.23 8.45
CA THR A 61 -0.89 -2.09 7.57
C THR A 61 -1.07 -0.74 8.27
N GLN A 62 -1.30 -0.70 9.58
CA GLN A 62 -1.58 0.55 10.30
C GLN A 62 -0.40 1.53 10.18
N ALA A 63 0.82 1.08 10.45
CA ALA A 63 2.00 1.93 10.35
C ALA A 63 2.22 2.50 8.93
N ALA A 64 1.95 1.71 7.88
CA ALA A 64 2.03 2.18 6.50
C ALA A 64 0.93 3.21 6.20
N THR A 65 -0.28 2.97 6.72
CA THR A 65 -1.42 3.88 6.58
C THR A 65 -1.14 5.23 7.23
N ASP A 66 -0.61 5.22 8.45
CA ASP A 66 -0.27 6.43 9.20
C ASP A 66 0.80 7.25 8.47
N LEU A 67 1.86 6.61 7.97
CA LEU A 67 2.92 7.28 7.20
C LEU A 67 2.39 7.88 5.89
N VAL A 68 1.53 7.16 5.17
CA VAL A 68 0.91 7.68 3.93
C VAL A 68 0.04 8.90 4.24
N HIS A 69 -0.76 8.85 5.30
CA HIS A 69 -1.66 9.95 5.66
C HIS A 69 -0.90 11.20 6.12
N SER A 70 0.22 11.03 6.84
CA SER A 70 1.00 12.13 7.40
C SER A 70 2.00 12.75 6.41
N GLU A 71 2.53 11.97 5.47
CA GLU A 71 3.62 12.42 4.59
C GLU A 71 3.22 12.59 3.11
N THR A 72 1.96 12.35 2.75
CA THR A 72 1.48 12.47 1.37
C THR A 72 0.06 13.04 1.28
N LYS A 73 -0.36 13.46 0.09
CA LYS A 73 -1.75 13.86 -0.20
C LYS A 73 -2.69 12.66 -0.39
N SER A 74 -2.15 11.45 -0.48
CA SER A 74 -2.92 10.23 -0.70
C SER A 74 -3.77 9.85 0.50
N ARG A 75 -4.89 9.16 0.24
CA ARG A 75 -5.73 8.58 1.30
C ARG A 75 -5.92 7.09 1.06
N VAL A 76 -5.63 6.32 2.11
CA VAL A 76 -5.84 4.88 2.10
C VAL A 76 -7.33 4.58 2.25
N TRP A 77 -7.86 3.75 1.36
CA TRP A 77 -9.21 3.20 1.42
C TRP A 77 -9.15 1.75 1.88
N MET A 78 -9.74 1.48 3.05
CA MET A 78 -9.90 0.13 3.58
C MET A 78 -11.15 -0.49 2.95
N LEU A 79 -10.95 -1.46 2.05
CA LEU A 79 -12.03 -2.18 1.41
C LEU A 79 -12.38 -3.44 2.20
N LYS A 80 -13.65 -3.86 2.11
CA LYS A 80 -14.13 -5.13 2.66
C LYS A 80 -14.29 -6.16 1.53
N PRO A 81 -13.75 -7.39 1.67
CA PRO A 81 -13.98 -8.45 0.71
C PRO A 81 -15.48 -8.67 0.43
N GLY A 82 -15.83 -8.88 -0.84
CA GLY A 82 -17.22 -9.10 -1.28
C GLY A 82 -18.12 -7.86 -1.27
N THR A 83 -17.60 -6.68 -0.92
CA THR A 83 -18.37 -5.42 -0.98
C THR A 83 -18.11 -4.69 -2.30
N LEU A 84 -19.18 -4.20 -2.93
CA LEU A 84 -19.10 -3.40 -4.16
C LEU A 84 -18.69 -1.95 -3.83
N TYR A 85 -17.70 -1.44 -4.55
CA TYR A 85 -17.23 -0.05 -4.43
C TYR A 85 -17.15 0.61 -5.82
N GLN A 86 -17.65 1.83 -5.93
CA GLN A 86 -17.41 2.69 -7.09
C GLN A 86 -16.03 3.33 -6.95
N LEU A 87 -15.08 2.91 -7.79
CA LEU A 87 -13.70 3.39 -7.74
C LEU A 87 -13.51 4.70 -8.52
N PHE A 88 -14.19 4.81 -9.66
CA PHE A 88 -14.12 5.94 -10.59
C PHE A 88 -15.40 6.76 -10.54
N ASP A 89 -15.26 8.07 -10.65
CA ASP A 89 -16.38 8.99 -10.86
C ASP A 89 -16.91 8.86 -12.29
#